data_AF-A0A957ARJ2-F1
#
_entry.id   AF-A0A957ARJ2-F1
#
_cell.length_a   1.000
_cell.length_b   1.000
_cell.length_c   1.000
_cell.angle_alpha   90.00
_cell.angle_beta   90.00
_cell.angle_gamma   90.00
#
_symmetry.space_group_name_H-M   'P 1'
#
loop_
_entity.id
_entity.type
_entity.pdbx_description
1 polymer ?
#
loop_
_entity_poly.entity_id
_entity_poly.type
_entity_poly.pdbx_seq_one_letter_code
_entity_poly.pdbx_strand_id
1 'polypeptide(L)'
;FITTTAVAGELRAALTPGRVQQALQVDATSYALEVYAGNQRRYLLLSADQQRPRVHLLSDEQRPRRGVDTPSPLLQLLRKFVR
;
A
#
# COMPACT_ATOMS: atom_id res chain seq x y z
N PHE A 1 10.25 -14.37 -13.88
CA PHE A 1 9.16 -13.78 -13.07
C PHE A 1 8.26 -12.89 -13.93
N ILE A 2 7.45 -13.45 -14.82
CA ILE A 2 6.64 -12.65 -15.76
C ILE A 2 5.52 -11.89 -15.03
N THR A 3 4.85 -12.54 -14.08
CA THR A 3 3.74 -11.94 -13.32
C THR A 3 4.18 -10.76 -12.46
N THR A 4 5.29 -10.88 -11.73
CA THR A 4 5.80 -9.78 -10.89
C THR A 4 6.21 -8.57 -11.73
N THR A 5 6.80 -8.78 -12.90
CA THR A 5 7.16 -7.70 -13.81
C THR A 5 5.91 -7.00 -14.37
N ALA A 6 4.88 -7.75 -14.74
CA ALA A 6 3.61 -7.20 -15.21
C ALA A 6 2.92 -6.36 -14.12
N VAL A 7 2.80 -6.92 -12.91
CA VAL A 7 2.23 -6.19 -11.75
C VAL A 7 3.05 -4.94 -11.44
N ALA A 8 4.38 -5.02 -11.45
CA ALA A 8 5.22 -3.84 -11.23
C ALA A 8 5.04 -2.78 -12.33
N GLY A 9 4.84 -3.19 -13.59
CA GLY A 9 4.52 -2.29 -14.70
C GLY A 9 3.18 -1.58 -14.49
N GLU A 10 2.13 -2.32 -14.14
CA GLU A 10 0.81 -1.79 -13.85
C GLU A 10 0.85 -0.80 -12.67
N LEU A 11 1.51 -1.17 -11.57
CA LEU A 11 1.64 -0.31 -10.40
C LEU A 11 2.42 0.97 -10.72
N ARG A 12 3.50 0.90 -11.50
CA ARG A 12 4.22 2.10 -11.95
C ARG A 12 3.34 3.01 -12.79
N ALA A 13 2.58 2.46 -13.73
CA ALA A 13 1.67 3.24 -14.56
C ALA A 13 0.53 3.88 -13.75
N ALA A 14 0.05 3.19 -12.71
CA ALA A 14 -1.05 3.65 -11.87
C ALA A 14 -0.63 4.67 -10.80
N LEU A 15 0.58 4.53 -10.24
CA LEU A 15 1.01 5.25 -9.04
C LEU A 15 2.07 6.31 -9.31
N THR A 16 2.68 6.35 -10.50
CA THR A 16 3.74 7.29 -10.83
C THR A 16 3.34 8.22 -11.98
N PRO A 17 3.60 9.53 -11.89
CA PRO A 17 4.01 10.24 -10.68
C PRO A 17 2.85 10.27 -9.67
N GLY A 18 3.18 10.03 -8.41
CA GLY A 18 2.20 10.05 -7.33
C GLY A 18 2.86 10.31 -5.99
N ARG A 19 2.03 10.71 -5.04
CA ARG A 19 2.47 11.09 -3.69
C ARG A 19 1.74 10.27 -2.65
N VAL A 20 2.48 9.67 -1.72
CA VAL A 20 1.87 8.99 -0.58
C VAL A 20 1.31 10.05 0.37
N GLN A 21 0.00 9.98 0.60
CA GLN A 21 -0.69 10.86 1.54
C GLN A 21 -0.75 10.26 2.94
N GLN A 22 -0.91 8.94 3.03
CA GLN A 22 -1.08 8.22 4.29
C GLN A 22 -0.47 6.81 4.22
N ALA A 23 0.08 6.36 5.35
CA ALA A 23 0.47 4.98 5.57
C ALA A 23 -0.26 4.43 6.81
N LEU A 24 -0.78 3.21 6.67
CA LEU A 24 -1.59 2.51 7.68
C LEU A 24 -1.10 1.07 7.82
N GLN A 25 -1.10 0.54 9.04
CA GLN A 25 -0.88 -0.89 9.28
C GLN A 25 -2.24 -1.58 9.44
N VAL A 26 -2.53 -2.53 8.55
CA VAL A 26 -3.81 -3.24 8.47
C VAL A 26 -3.85 -4.39 9.47
N ASP A 27 -2.74 -5.12 9.57
CA ASP A 27 -2.53 -6.22 10.50
C ASP A 27 -1.03 -6.34 10.84
N ALA A 28 -0.61 -7.42 11.51
CA ALA A 28 0.77 -7.60 11.94
C ALA A 28 1.81 -7.59 10.78
N THR A 29 1.43 -8.02 9.58
CA THR A 29 2.34 -8.23 8.45
C THR A 29 1.91 -7.49 7.17
N SER A 30 0.86 -6.66 7.26
CA SER A 30 0.30 -5.94 6.11
C SER A 30 0.18 -4.44 6.35
N TYR A 31 0.50 -3.66 5.30
CA TYR A 31 0.48 -2.21 5.29
C TYR A 31 -0.30 -1.70 4.09
N ALA A 32 -1.07 -0.63 4.27
CA ALA A 32 -1.76 0.07 3.20
C ALA A 32 -1.20 1.48 3.03
N LEU A 33 -1.02 1.89 1.78
CA LEU A 33 -0.61 3.24 1.40
C LEU A 33 -1.75 3.91 0.63
N GLU A 34 -2.14 5.11 1.04
CA GLU A 34 -2.96 5.99 0.22
C GLU A 34 -2.04 6.84 -0.65
N VAL A 35 -2.18 6.74 -1.96
CA VAL A 35 -1.37 7.44 -2.95
C VAL A 35 -2.26 8.33 -3.80
N TYR A 36 -1.93 9.61 -3.90
CA TYR A 36 -2.54 10.50 -4.87
C TYR A 36 -1.74 10.46 -6.17
N ALA A 37 -2.34 9.93 -7.23
CA ALA A 37 -1.71 9.79 -8.54
C ALA A 37 -2.76 9.97 -9.64
N GLY A 38 -2.44 10.69 -10.70
CA GLY A 38 -3.38 10.90 -11.82
C GLY A 38 -4.72 11.52 -11.40
N ASN A 39 -4.66 12.52 -10.51
CA ASN A 39 -5.82 13.26 -9.97
C ASN A 39 -6.88 12.40 -9.26
N GLN A 40 -6.47 11.26 -8.70
CA GLN A 40 -7.34 10.36 -7.94
C GLN A 40 -6.58 9.74 -6.77
N ARG A 41 -7.33 9.33 -5.74
CA ARG A 41 -6.79 8.57 -4.60
C ARG A 41 -6.78 7.10 -4.96
N ARG A 42 -5.63 6.45 -4.76
CA ARG A 42 -5.42 5.02 -4.95
C ARG A 42 -4.92 4.40 -3.66
N TYR A 43 -5.31 3.16 -3.42
CA TYR A 43 -4.96 2.44 -2.20
C TYR A 43 -4.12 1.23 -2.56
N LEU A 44 -2.88 1.16 -2.08
CA LEU A 44 -1.97 0.04 -2.31
C LEU A 44 -1.88 -0.82 -1.05
N LEU A 45 -2.16 -2.11 -1.17
CA LEU A 45 -1.91 -3.09 -0.10
C LEU A 45 -0.56 -3.77 -0.32
N LEU A 46 0.22 -3.86 0.76
CA LEU A 46 1.47 -4.58 0.87
C LEU A 46 1.29 -5.67 1.93
N SER A 47 1.24 -6.95 1.54
CA SER A 47 1.06 -8.08 2.46
C SER A 47 2.28 -8.98 2.44
N ALA A 48 2.95 -9.09 3.59
CA ALA A 48 4.02 -10.04 3.86
C ALA A 48 3.53 -11.28 4.65
N ASP A 49 2.21 -11.50 4.69
CA ASP A 49 1.61 -12.72 5.24
C ASP A 49 2.15 -13.96 4.51
N GLN A 50 2.56 -14.99 5.25
CA GLN A 50 3.20 -16.18 4.69
C GLN A 50 2.26 -17.02 3.81
N GLN A 51 0.96 -16.99 4.09
CA GLN A 51 -0.04 -17.75 3.35
C GLN A 51 -0.63 -16.94 2.19
N ARG A 52 -0.64 -15.61 2.30
CA ARG A 52 -1.19 -14.70 1.29
C ARG A 52 -0.22 -13.54 0.96
N PRO A 53 1.01 -13.82 0.49
CA PRO A 53 1.97 -12.77 0.14
C PRO A 53 1.54 -12.10 -1.17
N ARG A 54 1.28 -10.78 -1.14
CA ARG A 54 0.75 -10.07 -2.31
C ARG A 54 0.93 -8.56 -2.23
N VAL A 55 0.95 -7.93 -3.40
CA VAL A 55 0.88 -6.48 -3.58
C VAL A 55 -0.15 -6.19 -4.67
N HIS A 56 -1.13 -5.33 -4.38
CA HIS A 56 -2.16 -4.95 -5.35
C HIS A 56 -2.88 -3.67 -4.92
N LEU A 57 -3.57 -3.04 -5.88
CA LEU A 57 -4.47 -1.93 -5.60
C LEU A 57 -5.77 -2.44 -4.99
N LEU A 58 -6.26 -1.76 -3.96
CA LEU A 58 -7.56 -1.98 -3.35
C LEU A 58 -8.61 -1.12 -4.06
N SER A 59 -9.83 -1.66 -4.16
CA SER A 59 -10.99 -0.82 -4.49
C SER A 59 -11.30 0.15 -3.34
N ASP A 60 -12.05 1.21 -3.62
CA ASP A 60 -12.44 2.18 -2.58
C ASP A 60 -13.26 1.53 -1.45
N GLU A 61 -14.04 0.49 -1.76
CA GLU A 61 -14.79 -0.31 -0.79
C GLU A 61 -13.88 -1.12 0.15
N GLN A 62 -12.73 -1.56 -0.35
CA GLN A 62 -11.76 -2.39 0.38
C GLN A 62 -10.75 -1.56 1.17
N ARG A 63 -10.78 -0.23 1.08
CA ARG A 63 -9.78 0.62 1.74
C ARG A 63 -9.86 0.45 3.27
N PRO A 64 -8.74 0.21 3.97
CA PRO A 64 -8.78 0.06 5.40
C PRO A 64 -9.03 1.41 6.06
N ARG A 65 -10.06 1.49 6.90
CA ARG A 65 -10.50 2.74 7.56
C ARG A 65 -9.83 2.97 8.91
N ARG A 66 -9.42 1.88 9.57
CA ARG A 66 -8.77 1.88 10.88
C ARG A 66 -7.57 0.96 10.82
N GLY A 67 -6.49 1.39 11.45
CA GLY A 67 -5.29 0.57 11.61
C GLY A 67 -5.33 -0.23 12.90
N VAL A 68 -4.28 -1.01 13.13
CA VAL A 68 -4.06 -1.66 14.42
C VAL A 68 -3.97 -0.64 15.57
N ASP A 69 -4.40 -1.03 16.77
CA ASP A 69 -4.40 -0.13 17.94
C ASP A 69 -2.98 0.24 18.38
N THR A 70 -2.05 -0.72 18.33
CA THR A 70 -0.64 -0.52 18.65
C THR A 70 0.19 -0.61 17.36
N PRO A 71 0.55 0.53 16.73
CA PRO A 71 1.30 0.52 15.48
C PRO A 71 2.73 0.04 15.67
N SER A 72 3.24 -0.70 14.70
CA SER A 72 4.63 -1.16 14.70
C SER A 72 5.63 -0.01 14.50
N PRO A 73 6.89 -0.18 14.94
CA PRO A 73 7.97 0.75 14.57
C PRO A 73 8.14 0.89 13.06
N LEU A 74 7.89 -0.17 12.28
CA LEU A 74 7.97 -0.12 10.82
C LEU A 74 6.92 0.84 10.23
N LEU A 75 5.70 0.89 10.77
CA LEU A 75 4.71 1.87 10.33
C LEU A 75 5.21 3.31 10.53
N GLN A 76 5.89 3.58 11.65
CA GLN A 76 6.44 4.92 11.94
C GLN A 76 7.55 5.28 10.95
N LEU A 77 8.41 4.34 10.60
CA LEU A 77 9.43 4.54 9.57
C LEU A 77 8.79 4.82 8.20
N LEU A 78 7.77 4.07 7.81
CA LEU A 78 7.05 4.32 6.55
C LEU A 78 6.50 5.75 6.54
N ARG A 79 5.79 6.17 7.59
CA ARG A 79 5.24 7.54 7.70
C ARG A 79 6.31 8.64 7.58
N LYS A 80 7.53 8.37 8.05
CA LYS A 80 8.66 9.30 7.97
C LYS A 80 9.27 9.36 6.56
N PHE A 81 9.39 8.23 5.87
CA PHE A 81 10.23 8.12 4.67
C PHE A 81 9.48 8.02 3.34
N VAL A 82 8.20 7.65 3.32
CA VAL A 82 7.48 7.42 2.05
C VAL A 82 6.63 8.59 1.57
N ARG A 83 6.54 9.69 2.33
CA ARG A 83 5.65 10.83 2.09
C ARG A 83 6.14 11.79 1.01
#